data_AF-A0A375YS75-F1
#
_entry.id   AF-A0A375YS75-F1
#
_cell.length_a   1.000
_cell.length_b   1.000
_cell.length_c   1.000
_cell.angle_alpha   90.00
_cell.angle_beta   90.00
_cell.angle_gamma   90.00
#
_symmetry.space_group_name_H-M   'P 1'
#
loop_
_entity.id
_entity.type
_entity.pdbx_description
1 polymer ?
#
loop_
_entity_poly.entity_id
_entity_poly.type
_entity_poly.pdbx_seq_one_letter_code
_entity_poly.pdbx_strand_id
1 'polypeptide(L)'
;MERIAAAWDELMVRLGYQRYGAQGGDWGAAVTTQIGRNVGHCVAIHTNMPFGRPPRGLSDPNPDEQAALERLGYYQKWDSGYSKQQSTRPQTLGYGLVDSPVAQLAWIVEKFWSWTDCDGHPENVLSRDELLDNVMLYWITGSGASSARLYWESFNAFTRGAAVTLPTGVASFPKEILRSPRHWCEDNYTITRWTTMPRGGHFAAFEQPELFVDDVSAFFAEFR
;
A
#
# COMPACT_ATOMS: atom_id res chain seq x y z
N MET A 1 7.54 -9.77 5.81
CA MET A 1 6.67 -9.90 4.61
C MET A 1 6.79 -11.27 3.94
N GLU A 2 7.99 -11.82 3.91
CA GLU A 2 8.40 -13.12 3.36
C GLU A 2 7.47 -14.27 3.75
N ARG A 3 7.13 -14.38 5.04
CA ARG A 3 6.19 -15.41 5.52
C ARG A 3 4.79 -15.28 4.92
N ILE A 4 4.29 -14.06 4.75
CA ILE A 4 2.97 -13.81 4.17
C ILE A 4 3.01 -14.10 2.66
N ALA A 5 4.05 -13.65 1.96
CA ALA A 5 4.26 -13.94 0.55
C ALA A 5 4.31 -15.45 0.26
N ALA A 6 5.05 -16.22 1.07
CA ALA A 6 5.09 -17.67 0.96
C ALA A 6 3.72 -18.33 1.24
N ALA A 7 2.98 -17.82 2.22
CA ALA A 7 1.63 -18.33 2.52
C ALA A 7 0.63 -18.04 1.37
N TRP A 8 0.76 -16.90 0.70
CA TRP A 8 -0.06 -16.56 -0.47
C TRP A 8 0.27 -17.42 -1.68
N ASP A 9 1.56 -17.68 -1.97
CA ASP A 9 1.93 -18.60 -3.04
C ASP A 9 1.37 -20.01 -2.78
N GLU A 10 1.54 -20.53 -1.56
CA GLU A 10 0.98 -21.82 -1.15
C GLU A 10 -0.56 -21.85 -1.29
N LEU A 11 -1.25 -20.77 -0.91
CA LEU A 11 -2.70 -20.65 -1.09
C LEU A 11 -3.08 -20.77 -2.57
N MET A 12 -2.38 -20.05 -3.46
CA MET A 12 -2.66 -20.07 -4.90
C MET A 12 -2.43 -21.46 -5.50
N VAL A 13 -1.35 -22.13 -5.10
CA VAL A 13 -1.05 -23.51 -5.52
C VAL A 13 -2.15 -24.47 -5.04
N ARG A 14 -2.62 -24.34 -3.79
CA ARG A 14 -3.72 -25.17 -3.25
C ARG A 14 -5.06 -24.93 -3.95
N LEU A 15 -5.29 -23.73 -4.47
CA LEU A 15 -6.44 -23.41 -5.30
C LEU A 15 -6.31 -23.92 -6.75
N GLY A 16 -5.15 -24.50 -7.11
CA GLY A 16 -4.88 -25.07 -8.43
C GLY A 16 -4.22 -24.11 -9.41
N TYR A 17 -3.88 -22.88 -9.00
CA TYR A 17 -3.22 -21.90 -9.87
C TYR A 17 -1.72 -22.13 -9.91
N GLN A 18 -1.23 -22.73 -11.00
CA GLN A 18 0.20 -22.93 -11.26
C GLN A 18 0.86 -21.69 -11.92
N ARG A 19 0.05 -20.75 -12.39
CA ARG A 19 0.45 -19.44 -12.91
C ARG A 19 -0.57 -18.41 -12.43
N TYR A 20 -0.11 -17.32 -11.81
CA TYR A 20 -0.98 -16.23 -11.37
C TYR A 20 -0.28 -14.87 -11.45
N GLY A 21 -1.06 -13.79 -11.46
CA GLY A 21 -0.58 -12.43 -11.24
C GLY A 21 -0.92 -11.97 -9.81
N ALA A 22 -0.12 -11.06 -9.25
CA ALA A 22 -0.37 -10.51 -7.91
C ALA A 22 -0.54 -8.99 -7.96
N GLN A 23 -1.52 -8.46 -7.23
CA GLN A 23 -1.82 -7.04 -7.13
C GLN A 23 -1.73 -6.59 -5.66
N GLY A 24 -1.19 -5.41 -5.37
CA GLY A 24 -1.31 -4.86 -4.01
C GLY A 24 -0.94 -3.38 -3.86
N GLY A 25 -1.62 -2.71 -2.92
CA GLY A 25 -1.28 -1.42 -2.32
C GLY A 25 -0.93 -1.56 -0.82
N ASP A 26 -0.39 -0.54 -0.18
CA ASP A 26 -0.02 -0.55 1.26
C ASP A 26 0.82 -1.77 1.68
N TRP A 27 0.51 -2.45 2.78
CA TRP A 27 1.13 -3.72 3.16
C TRP A 27 1.00 -4.79 2.06
N GLY A 28 -0.09 -4.75 1.29
CA GLY A 28 -0.27 -5.59 0.11
C GLY A 28 0.78 -5.33 -0.98
N ALA A 29 1.23 -4.08 -1.18
CA ALA A 29 2.34 -3.77 -2.09
C ALA A 29 3.64 -4.42 -1.59
N ALA A 30 3.90 -4.39 -0.28
CA ALA A 30 5.08 -5.03 0.29
C ALA A 30 5.06 -6.55 0.13
N VAL A 31 3.89 -7.18 0.34
CA VAL A 31 3.70 -8.62 0.11
C VAL A 31 3.85 -8.96 -1.37
N THR A 32 3.18 -8.23 -2.26
CA THR A 32 3.22 -8.43 -3.72
C THR A 32 4.62 -8.25 -4.30
N THR A 33 5.36 -7.23 -3.85
CA THR A 33 6.78 -7.06 -4.19
C THR A 33 7.61 -8.25 -3.73
N GLN A 34 7.35 -8.77 -2.52
CA GLN A 34 8.05 -9.96 -2.03
C GLN A 34 7.68 -11.23 -2.82
N ILE A 35 6.43 -11.39 -3.24
CA ILE A 35 6.00 -12.47 -4.15
C ILE A 35 6.78 -12.36 -5.47
N GLY A 36 6.87 -11.15 -6.04
CA GLY A 36 7.61 -10.90 -7.28
C GLY A 36 9.11 -11.19 -7.17
N ARG A 37 9.71 -11.00 -5.99
CA ARG A 37 11.12 -11.33 -5.70
C ARG A 37 11.38 -12.81 -5.49
N ASN A 38 10.44 -13.53 -4.91
CA ASN A 38 10.62 -14.95 -4.61
C ASN A 38 10.83 -15.76 -5.89
N VAL A 39 10.20 -15.33 -6.99
CA VAL A 39 10.17 -16.00 -8.30
C VAL A 39 9.59 -17.43 -8.15
N GLY A 40 8.47 -17.69 -8.81
CA GLY A 40 7.74 -18.94 -8.61
C GLY A 40 6.56 -19.03 -9.58
N HIS A 41 5.37 -19.32 -9.06
CA HIS A 41 4.14 -19.40 -9.85
C HIS A 41 3.61 -18.00 -10.26
N CYS A 42 4.09 -16.92 -9.62
CA CYS A 42 3.75 -15.56 -10.01
C CYS A 42 4.45 -15.18 -11.33
N VAL A 43 3.70 -14.68 -12.31
CA VAL A 43 4.22 -14.32 -13.64
C VAL A 43 4.38 -12.82 -13.87
N ALA A 44 3.65 -12.00 -13.12
CA ALA A 44 3.68 -10.54 -13.20
C ALA A 44 3.08 -9.94 -11.92
N ILE A 45 3.50 -8.73 -11.56
CA ILE A 45 2.94 -8.00 -10.43
C ILE A 45 2.36 -6.64 -10.84
N HIS A 46 1.33 -6.19 -10.14
CA HIS A 46 0.77 -4.85 -10.28
C HIS A 46 0.73 -4.16 -8.91
N THR A 47 1.13 -2.90 -8.84
CA THR A 47 1.10 -2.13 -7.59
C THR A 47 0.59 -0.72 -7.79
N ASN A 48 -0.18 -0.23 -6.82
CA ASN A 48 -0.57 1.18 -6.74
C ASN A 48 0.23 1.96 -5.69
N MET A 49 1.25 1.33 -5.08
CA MET A 49 2.17 1.96 -4.11
C MET A 49 3.60 1.44 -4.37
N PRO A 50 4.25 1.85 -5.48
CA PRO A 50 5.60 1.40 -5.80
C PRO A 50 6.61 1.95 -4.79
N PHE A 51 7.65 1.18 -4.50
CA PHE A 51 8.75 1.62 -3.65
C PHE A 51 9.82 2.33 -4.47
N GLY A 52 9.89 3.65 -4.33
CA GLY A 52 10.95 4.49 -4.89
C GLY A 52 11.77 5.18 -3.80
N ARG A 53 13.00 5.54 -4.11
CA ARG A 53 13.85 6.37 -3.24
C ARG A 53 14.52 7.48 -4.05
N PRO A 54 14.73 8.65 -3.45
CA PRO A 54 15.49 9.71 -4.11
C PRO A 54 16.92 9.22 -4.43
N PRO A 55 17.45 9.54 -5.62
CA PRO A 55 18.83 9.25 -5.99
C PRO A 55 19.82 9.81 -4.96
N ARG A 56 20.93 9.11 -4.74
CA ARG A 56 21.99 9.61 -3.85
C ARG A 56 22.59 10.88 -4.44
N GLY A 57 22.64 11.93 -3.63
CA GLY A 57 23.22 13.21 -4.04
C GLY A 57 22.35 14.02 -5.00
N LEU A 58 21.03 13.77 -5.04
CA LEU A 58 20.09 14.60 -5.80
C LEU A 58 20.27 16.08 -5.42
N SER A 59 20.64 16.89 -6.42
CA SER A 59 20.79 18.34 -6.33
C SER A 59 19.97 18.95 -7.46
N ASP A 60 19.16 19.97 -7.15
CA ASP A 60 18.22 20.63 -8.08
C ASP A 60 17.07 19.70 -8.55
N PRO A 61 16.15 19.31 -7.64
CA PRO A 61 15.04 18.43 -7.99
C PRO A 61 14.06 19.11 -8.96
N ASN A 62 13.59 18.36 -9.96
CA ASN A 62 12.50 18.83 -10.81
C ASN A 62 11.18 18.92 -10.01
N PRO A 63 10.10 19.54 -10.56
CA PRO A 63 8.85 19.72 -9.80
C PRO A 63 8.22 18.44 -9.23
N ASP A 64 8.30 17.30 -9.94
CA ASP A 64 7.74 16.02 -9.48
C ASP A 64 8.59 15.44 -8.32
N GLU A 65 9.92 15.56 -8.43
CA GLU A 65 10.85 15.16 -7.37
C GLU A 65 10.72 16.04 -6.13
N GLN A 66 10.59 17.35 -6.32
CA GLN A 66 10.39 18.32 -5.24
C GLN A 66 9.10 18.00 -4.47
N ALA A 67 7.99 17.74 -5.19
CA ALA A 67 6.73 17.34 -4.57
C ALA A 67 6.86 16.03 -3.77
N ALA A 68 7.58 15.05 -4.31
CA ALA A 68 7.83 13.79 -3.61
C ALA A 68 8.69 13.96 -2.34
N LEU A 69 9.73 14.81 -2.39
CA LEU A 69 10.56 15.16 -1.24
C LEU A 69 9.77 15.90 -0.16
N GLU A 70 8.93 16.87 -0.55
CA GLU A 70 8.06 17.60 0.37
C GLU A 70 7.06 16.68 1.05
N ARG A 71 6.43 15.77 0.29
CA ARG A 71 5.50 14.79 0.85
C ARG A 71 6.20 13.84 1.82
N LEU A 72 7.39 13.35 1.47
CA LEU A 72 8.22 12.52 2.35
C LEU A 72 8.57 13.26 3.65
N GLY A 73 8.98 14.52 3.56
CA GLY A 73 9.27 15.37 4.72
C GLY A 73 8.05 15.59 5.61
N TYR A 74 6.89 15.86 5.01
CA TYR A 74 5.63 15.98 5.74
C TYR A 74 5.27 14.67 6.46
N TYR A 75 5.37 13.53 5.78
CA TYR A 75 5.05 12.23 6.37
C TYR A 75 5.95 11.92 7.57
N GLN A 76 7.26 12.15 7.44
CA GLN A 76 8.21 11.96 8.52
C GLN A 76 7.90 12.85 9.72
N LYS A 77 7.54 14.11 9.48
CA LYS A 77 7.30 15.09 10.54
C LYS A 77 5.95 14.91 11.24
N TRP A 78 4.89 14.58 10.50
CA TRP A 78 3.51 14.66 11.00
C TRP A 78 2.74 13.34 10.90
N ASP A 79 2.78 12.63 9.76
CA ASP A 79 1.88 11.49 9.54
C ASP A 79 2.39 10.15 10.07
N SER A 80 3.69 10.04 10.40
CA SER A 80 4.31 8.76 10.79
C SER A 80 4.07 8.33 12.24
N GLY A 81 3.33 9.11 13.03
CA GLY A 81 3.08 8.82 14.46
C GLY A 81 2.40 7.46 14.68
N TYR A 82 1.40 7.12 13.87
CA TYR A 82 0.67 5.86 13.98
C TYR A 82 1.59 4.65 13.72
N SER A 83 2.43 4.72 12.69
CA SER A 83 3.34 3.63 12.32
C SER A 83 4.49 3.51 13.31
N LYS A 84 4.96 4.62 13.89
CA LYS A 84 5.93 4.59 14.98
C LYS A 84 5.37 3.92 16.23
N GLN A 85 4.13 4.22 16.61
CA GLN A 85 3.49 3.58 17.77
C GLN A 85 3.27 2.09 17.53
N GLN A 86 2.73 1.70 16.37
CA GLN A 86 2.50 0.29 16.03
C GLN A 86 3.81 -0.50 15.88
N SER A 87 4.87 0.10 15.36
CA SER A 87 6.18 -0.57 15.21
C SER A 87 6.97 -0.71 16.50
N THR A 88 6.55 -0.06 17.61
CA THR A 88 7.30 -0.07 18.87
C THR A 88 6.50 -0.55 20.07
N ARG A 89 5.20 -0.27 20.17
CA ARG A 89 4.36 -0.67 21.30
C ARG A 89 2.97 -1.12 20.81
N PRO A 90 2.88 -2.08 19.87
CA PRO A 90 1.59 -2.49 19.31
C PRO A 90 0.65 -3.06 20.36
N GLN A 91 1.18 -3.80 21.35
CA GLN A 91 0.37 -4.38 22.42
C GLN A 91 -0.27 -3.30 23.30
N THR A 92 0.50 -2.27 23.67
CA THR A 92 -0.01 -1.17 24.51
C THR A 92 -1.10 -0.40 23.81
N LEU A 93 -0.91 -0.07 22.52
CA LEU A 93 -1.95 0.55 21.68
C LEU A 93 -3.18 -0.36 21.56
N GLY A 94 -2.96 -1.65 21.35
CA GLY A 94 -3.99 -2.65 21.11
C GLY A 94 -5.04 -2.75 22.22
N TYR A 95 -4.67 -2.53 23.49
CA TYR A 95 -5.64 -2.51 24.59
C TYR A 95 -6.72 -1.45 24.37
N GLY A 96 -6.33 -0.22 23.99
CA GLY A 96 -7.30 0.85 23.73
C GLY A 96 -8.15 0.61 22.48
N LEU A 97 -7.54 0.06 21.42
CA LEU A 97 -8.24 -0.22 20.16
C LEU A 97 -9.27 -1.36 20.28
N VAL A 98 -9.06 -2.31 21.18
CA VAL A 98 -9.99 -3.43 21.41
C VAL A 98 -11.02 -3.13 22.50
N ASP A 99 -10.71 -2.25 23.45
CA ASP A 99 -11.61 -1.88 24.54
C ASP A 99 -12.62 -0.78 24.16
N SER A 100 -12.20 0.16 23.29
CA SER A 100 -13.03 1.32 22.93
C SER A 100 -13.32 1.39 21.43
N PRO A 101 -14.61 1.25 21.01
CA PRO A 101 -14.97 1.37 19.60
C PRO A 101 -14.75 2.79 19.07
N VAL A 102 -14.84 3.81 19.93
CA VAL A 102 -14.55 5.20 19.57
C VAL A 102 -13.05 5.39 19.33
N ALA A 103 -12.18 4.75 20.13
CA ALA A 103 -10.75 4.77 19.88
C ALA A 103 -10.40 4.04 18.57
N GLN A 104 -11.01 2.88 18.31
CA GLN A 104 -10.84 2.14 17.06
C GLN A 104 -11.28 2.94 15.84
N LEU A 105 -12.44 3.61 15.93
CA LEU A 105 -12.98 4.48 14.90
C LEU A 105 -12.03 5.64 14.62
N ALA A 106 -11.64 6.40 15.65
CA ALA A 106 -10.77 7.56 15.49
C ALA A 106 -9.41 7.19 14.89
N TRP A 107 -8.83 6.07 15.32
CA TRP A 107 -7.52 5.59 14.84
C TRP A 107 -7.52 5.23 13.35
N ILE A 108 -8.66 4.71 12.84
CA ILE A 108 -8.80 4.32 11.43
C ILE A 108 -9.29 5.49 10.57
N VAL A 109 -10.34 6.20 10.98
CA VAL A 109 -10.99 7.24 10.14
C VAL A 109 -10.09 8.46 9.93
N GLU A 110 -9.16 8.76 10.83
CA GLU A 110 -8.11 9.76 10.58
C GLU A 110 -7.31 9.43 9.30
N LYS A 111 -7.07 8.13 9.02
CA LYS A 111 -6.34 7.71 7.82
C LYS A 111 -7.19 7.83 6.57
N PHE A 112 -8.48 7.53 6.64
CA PHE A 112 -9.41 7.84 5.56
C PHE A 112 -9.43 9.34 5.26
N TRP A 113 -9.50 10.20 6.28
CA TRP A 113 -9.44 11.64 6.09
C TRP A 113 -8.12 12.11 5.47
N SER A 114 -6.99 11.58 5.94
CA SER A 114 -5.66 12.04 5.51
C SER A 114 -5.19 11.47 4.16
N TRP A 115 -5.60 10.25 3.81
CA TRP A 115 -5.01 9.51 2.67
C TRP A 115 -5.95 9.36 1.47
N THR A 116 -7.23 9.69 1.63
CA THR A 116 -8.20 9.73 0.53
C THR A 116 -8.10 11.06 -0.21
N ASP A 117 -8.31 11.06 -1.52
CA ASP A 117 -8.48 12.28 -2.32
C ASP A 117 -9.88 12.89 -2.11
N CYS A 118 -10.16 13.35 -0.88
CA CYS A 118 -11.52 13.64 -0.41
C CYS A 118 -11.88 15.11 -0.20
N ASP A 119 -11.04 16.04 -0.65
CA ASP A 119 -11.27 17.49 -0.51
C ASP A 119 -11.65 17.92 0.93
N GLY A 120 -10.95 17.34 1.91
CA GLY A 120 -11.08 17.71 3.33
C GLY A 120 -12.11 16.93 4.14
N HIS A 121 -12.95 16.08 3.53
CA HIS A 121 -13.86 15.21 4.27
C HIS A 121 -14.06 13.84 3.60
N PRO A 122 -13.77 12.70 4.27
CA PRO A 122 -13.84 11.37 3.63
C PRO A 122 -15.23 11.00 3.11
N GLU A 123 -16.31 11.54 3.71
CA GLU A 123 -17.70 11.36 3.18
C GLU A 123 -17.94 11.98 1.79
N ASN A 124 -17.02 12.77 1.25
CA ASN A 124 -17.09 13.26 -0.13
C ASN A 124 -16.75 12.17 -1.16
N VAL A 125 -16.12 11.06 -0.73
CA VAL A 125 -15.66 9.97 -1.60
C VAL A 125 -16.24 8.63 -1.19
N LEU A 126 -16.30 8.35 0.11
CA LEU A 126 -16.80 7.10 0.67
C LEU A 126 -18.00 7.39 1.57
N SER A 127 -19.09 6.66 1.43
CA SER A 127 -20.22 6.80 2.33
C SER A 127 -19.83 6.51 3.79
N ARG A 128 -20.63 7.03 4.73
CA ARG A 128 -20.45 6.73 6.14
C ARG A 128 -20.51 5.23 6.43
N ASP A 129 -21.42 4.52 5.78
CA ASP A 129 -21.58 3.08 5.98
C ASP A 129 -20.34 2.32 5.51
N GLU A 130 -19.75 2.71 4.37
CA GLU A 130 -18.48 2.16 3.89
C GLU A 130 -17.31 2.37 4.87
N LEU A 131 -17.21 3.56 5.46
CA LEU A 131 -16.20 3.86 6.48
C LEU A 131 -16.44 3.04 7.76
N LEU A 132 -17.69 2.94 8.21
CA LEU A 132 -18.06 2.18 9.39
C LEU A 132 -17.89 0.68 9.19
N ASP A 133 -18.23 0.14 8.02
CA ASP A 133 -18.05 -1.28 7.70
C ASP A 133 -16.58 -1.68 7.79
N ASN A 134 -15.67 -0.82 7.29
CA ASN A 134 -14.23 -1.04 7.45
C ASN A 134 -13.83 -1.08 8.93
N VAL A 135 -14.26 -0.10 9.72
CA VAL A 135 -13.98 -0.03 11.17
C VAL A 135 -14.58 -1.22 11.92
N MET A 136 -15.79 -1.64 11.56
CA MET A 136 -16.51 -2.74 12.19
C MET A 136 -15.85 -4.09 11.93
N LEU A 137 -15.22 -4.28 10.75
CA LEU A 137 -14.40 -5.46 10.49
C LEU A 137 -13.23 -5.57 11.49
N TYR A 138 -12.58 -4.44 11.83
CA TYR A 138 -11.53 -4.43 12.83
C TYR A 138 -12.08 -4.67 14.25
N TRP A 139 -13.18 -4.00 14.58
CA TRP A 139 -13.80 -4.05 15.90
C TRP A 139 -14.34 -5.44 16.26
N ILE A 140 -15.21 -6.02 15.44
CA ILE A 140 -15.88 -7.30 15.74
C ILE A 140 -14.88 -8.45 15.83
N THR A 141 -13.79 -8.37 15.06
CA THR A 141 -12.72 -9.39 15.08
C THR A 141 -11.68 -9.16 16.17
N GLY A 142 -11.76 -8.04 16.91
CA GLY A 142 -10.76 -7.67 17.91
C GLY A 142 -9.35 -7.49 17.32
N SER A 143 -9.26 -7.07 16.05
CA SER A 143 -8.00 -7.13 15.28
C SER A 143 -7.15 -5.86 15.32
N GLY A 144 -7.54 -4.83 16.07
CA GLY A 144 -6.72 -3.62 16.28
C GLY A 144 -5.31 -3.94 16.81
N ALA A 145 -5.20 -4.84 17.80
CA ALA A 145 -3.91 -5.26 18.34
C ALA A 145 -3.11 -6.17 17.39
N SER A 146 -3.77 -7.13 16.74
CA SER A 146 -3.10 -8.12 15.89
C SER A 146 -2.59 -7.50 14.59
N SER A 147 -3.37 -6.62 13.96
CA SER A 147 -2.94 -5.85 12.77
C SER A 147 -1.75 -4.93 13.08
N ALA A 148 -1.78 -4.24 14.23
CA ALA A 148 -0.68 -3.36 14.65
C ALA A 148 0.66 -4.11 14.80
N ARG A 149 0.65 -5.40 15.20
CA ARG A 149 1.88 -6.21 15.32
C ARG A 149 2.58 -6.42 13.98
N LEU A 150 1.90 -6.27 12.85
CA LEU A 150 2.55 -6.33 11.53
C LEU A 150 3.64 -5.25 11.39
N TYR A 151 3.40 -4.05 11.93
CA TYR A 151 4.40 -2.99 11.97
C TYR A 151 5.62 -3.39 12.81
N TRP A 152 5.40 -3.99 13.98
CA TRP A 152 6.49 -4.45 14.83
C TRP A 152 7.38 -5.48 14.12
N GLU A 153 6.76 -6.43 13.41
CA GLU A 153 7.48 -7.51 12.72
C GLU A 153 8.21 -7.04 11.45
N SER A 154 7.63 -6.12 10.68
CA SER A 154 8.03 -5.92 9.27
C SER A 154 8.28 -4.47 8.84
N PHE A 155 8.06 -3.46 9.70
CA PHE A 155 8.15 -2.06 9.26
C PHE A 155 9.55 -1.66 8.78
N ASN A 156 10.62 -2.27 9.30
CA ASN A 156 11.99 -2.00 8.86
C ASN A 156 12.40 -2.77 7.57
N ALA A 157 11.53 -3.63 7.04
CA ALA A 157 11.83 -4.54 5.94
C ALA A 157 11.22 -4.12 4.59
N PHE A 158 10.33 -3.12 4.54
CA PHE A 158 9.58 -2.70 3.34
C PHE A 158 10.41 -2.56 2.06
N THR A 159 11.65 -2.08 2.18
CA THR A 159 12.53 -1.80 1.03
C THR A 159 13.80 -2.64 1.02
N ARG A 160 13.86 -3.73 1.79
CA ARG A 160 15.02 -4.64 1.81
C ARG A 160 14.79 -5.75 0.81
N GLY A 161 15.82 -6.12 0.04
CA GLY A 161 15.76 -7.23 -0.92
C GLY A 161 16.26 -6.86 -2.31
N ALA A 162 16.37 -7.86 -3.18
CA ALA A 162 16.73 -7.67 -4.58
C ALA A 162 15.62 -6.94 -5.36
N ALA A 163 15.94 -6.42 -6.55
CA ALA A 163 14.93 -5.88 -7.46
C ALA A 163 13.95 -6.97 -7.92
N VAL A 164 12.71 -6.59 -8.21
CA VAL A 164 11.73 -7.46 -8.87
C VAL A 164 12.07 -7.54 -10.36
N THR A 165 12.37 -8.75 -10.84
CA THR A 165 12.69 -9.02 -12.24
C THR A 165 11.46 -9.38 -13.09
N LEU A 166 10.33 -9.69 -12.44
CA LEU A 166 9.06 -9.93 -13.14
C LEU A 166 8.49 -8.63 -13.73
N PRO A 167 7.75 -8.72 -14.85
CA PRO A 167 6.98 -7.60 -15.38
C PRO A 167 6.13 -6.94 -14.28
N THR A 168 6.29 -5.62 -14.15
CA THR A 168 5.62 -4.82 -13.12
C THR A 168 4.75 -3.74 -13.76
N GLY A 169 3.46 -3.76 -13.44
CA GLY A 169 2.51 -2.70 -13.74
C GLY A 169 2.38 -1.76 -12.54
N VAL A 170 2.30 -0.45 -12.80
CA VAL A 170 2.13 0.57 -11.76
C VAL A 170 0.98 1.51 -12.09
N ALA A 171 0.05 1.66 -11.14
CA ALA A 171 -0.95 2.71 -11.14
C ALA A 171 -0.55 3.82 -10.15
N SER A 172 -0.14 4.98 -10.65
CA SER A 172 0.32 6.12 -9.83
C SER A 172 -0.84 7.06 -9.53
N PHE A 173 -1.44 6.92 -8.35
CA PHE A 173 -2.51 7.78 -7.86
C PHE A 173 -1.96 9.10 -7.27
N PRO A 174 -2.57 10.26 -7.58
CA PRO A 174 -2.01 11.57 -7.25
C PRO A 174 -1.92 11.86 -5.75
N LYS A 175 -2.82 11.30 -4.93
CA LYS A 175 -2.85 11.51 -3.47
C LYS A 175 -2.31 10.34 -2.65
N GLU A 176 -1.59 9.40 -3.26
CA GLU A 176 -0.87 8.36 -2.51
C GLU A 176 0.05 8.97 -1.44
N ILE A 177 0.15 8.33 -0.26
CA ILE A 177 0.88 8.81 0.93
C ILE A 177 2.31 9.18 0.57
N LEU A 178 2.98 8.33 -0.22
CA LEU A 178 4.33 8.56 -0.72
C LEU A 178 4.38 8.30 -2.22
N ARG A 179 3.73 9.18 -2.99
CA ARG A 179 3.81 9.14 -4.46
C ARG A 179 5.26 9.33 -4.92
N SER A 180 5.89 8.25 -5.35
CA SER A 180 7.27 8.24 -5.85
C SER A 180 7.31 8.48 -7.36
N PRO A 181 8.20 9.34 -7.88
CA PRO A 181 8.49 9.45 -9.30
C PRO A 181 8.87 8.10 -9.90
N ARG A 182 8.51 7.88 -11.17
CA ARG A 182 8.76 6.60 -11.86
C ARG A 182 10.23 6.18 -11.78
N HIS A 183 11.14 7.08 -12.15
CA HIS A 183 12.56 6.79 -12.21
C HIS A 183 13.19 6.47 -10.84
N TRP A 184 12.55 6.85 -9.73
CA TRP A 184 12.98 6.43 -8.38
C TRP A 184 12.64 4.97 -8.08
N CYS A 185 11.68 4.40 -8.82
CA CYS A 185 11.19 3.03 -8.64
C CYS A 185 11.89 2.02 -9.56
N GLU A 186 12.52 2.47 -10.65
CA GLU A 186 13.09 1.60 -11.69
C GLU A 186 14.24 0.71 -11.19
N ASP A 187 14.98 1.15 -10.16
CA ASP A 187 15.99 0.31 -9.50
C ASP A 187 15.38 -0.90 -8.74
N ASN A 188 14.10 -0.81 -8.35
CA ASN A 188 13.41 -1.85 -7.57
C ASN A 188 12.52 -2.76 -8.43
N TYR A 189 12.15 -2.35 -9.65
CA TYR A 189 11.13 -3.02 -10.45
C TYR A 189 11.45 -3.02 -11.94
N THR A 190 11.18 -4.13 -12.62
CA THR A 190 11.10 -4.19 -14.08
C THR A 190 9.74 -3.63 -14.54
N ILE A 191 9.63 -2.31 -14.61
CA ILE A 191 8.37 -1.61 -14.93
C ILE A 191 8.08 -1.71 -16.43
N THR A 192 7.03 -2.45 -16.80
CA THR A 192 6.57 -2.58 -18.19
C THR A 192 5.35 -1.72 -18.50
N ARG A 193 4.58 -1.35 -17.47
CA ARG A 193 3.45 -0.42 -17.58
C ARG A 193 3.48 0.59 -16.42
N TRP A 194 3.34 1.86 -16.75
CA TRP A 194 3.16 2.93 -15.76
C TRP A 194 2.01 3.84 -16.19
N THR A 195 0.96 3.90 -15.38
CA THR A 195 -0.24 4.70 -15.63
C THR A 195 -0.33 5.78 -14.57
N THR A 196 -0.28 7.05 -14.98
CA THR A 196 -0.56 8.18 -14.08
C THR A 196 -2.07 8.39 -14.01
N MET A 197 -2.66 8.22 -12.82
CA MET A 197 -4.10 8.33 -12.64
C MET A 197 -4.54 9.79 -12.51
N PRO A 198 -5.74 10.15 -13.01
CA PRO A 198 -6.22 11.53 -12.99
C PRO A 198 -6.70 12.00 -11.61
N ARG A 199 -7.08 11.09 -10.71
CA ARG A 199 -7.64 11.37 -9.36
C ARG A 199 -7.52 10.14 -8.46
N GLY A 200 -7.73 10.32 -7.16
CA GLY A 200 -7.71 9.26 -6.15
C GLY A 200 -6.44 9.25 -5.30
N GLY A 201 -6.55 8.65 -4.12
CA GLY A 201 -5.49 8.56 -3.13
C GLY A 201 -5.02 7.14 -2.87
N HIS A 202 -4.72 6.89 -1.60
CA HIS A 202 -4.11 5.66 -1.13
C HIS A 202 -5.05 4.45 -1.26
N PHE A 203 -6.36 4.66 -1.06
CA PHE A 203 -7.36 3.59 -1.11
C PHE A 203 -7.87 3.41 -2.54
N ALA A 204 -6.95 3.29 -3.50
CA ALA A 204 -7.19 3.28 -4.95
C ALA A 204 -8.44 2.50 -5.40
N ALA A 205 -8.56 1.23 -4.99
CA ALA A 205 -9.68 0.37 -5.37
C ALA A 205 -11.01 0.78 -4.74
N PHE A 206 -10.98 1.45 -3.57
CA PHE A 206 -12.16 1.90 -2.85
C PHE A 206 -12.63 3.28 -3.35
N GLU A 207 -11.68 4.18 -3.61
CA GLU A 207 -11.96 5.55 -4.06
C GLU A 207 -12.32 5.60 -5.55
N GLN A 208 -11.64 4.82 -6.38
CA GLN A 208 -11.72 4.91 -7.83
C GLN A 208 -11.79 3.50 -8.45
N PRO A 209 -12.84 2.71 -8.16
CA PRO A 209 -12.94 1.31 -8.55
C PRO A 209 -12.81 1.12 -10.07
N GLU A 210 -13.43 1.99 -10.88
CA GLU A 210 -13.37 1.90 -12.35
C GLU A 210 -11.94 2.11 -12.88
N LEU A 211 -11.27 3.20 -12.46
CA LEU A 211 -9.89 3.49 -12.86
C LEU A 211 -8.93 2.37 -12.43
N PHE A 212 -9.14 1.83 -11.24
CA PHE A 212 -8.35 0.73 -10.69
C PHE A 212 -8.54 -0.57 -11.49
N VAL A 213 -9.79 -0.98 -11.71
CA VAL A 213 -10.12 -2.22 -12.42
C VAL A 213 -9.66 -2.18 -13.87
N ASP A 214 -9.85 -1.04 -14.55
CA ASP A 214 -9.44 -0.86 -15.95
C ASP A 214 -7.92 -1.04 -16.11
N ASP A 215 -7.12 -0.45 -15.21
CA ASP A 215 -5.67 -0.54 -15.31
C ASP A 215 -5.12 -1.92 -14.93
N VAL A 216 -5.66 -2.52 -13.85
CA VAL A 216 -5.31 -3.88 -13.45
C VAL A 216 -5.66 -4.87 -14.56
N SER A 217 -6.84 -4.74 -15.16
CA SER A 217 -7.30 -5.62 -16.24
C SER A 217 -6.47 -5.45 -17.50
N ALA A 218 -6.16 -4.21 -17.89
CA ALA A 218 -5.33 -3.92 -19.05
C ALA A 218 -3.92 -4.50 -18.90
N PHE A 219 -3.31 -4.35 -17.72
CA PHE A 219 -1.99 -4.92 -17.45
C PHE A 219 -1.99 -6.44 -17.52
N PHE A 220 -2.89 -7.12 -16.80
CA PHE A 220 -2.87 -8.58 -16.75
C PHE A 220 -3.36 -9.26 -18.04
N ALA A 221 -4.05 -8.54 -18.93
CA ALA A 221 -4.41 -9.05 -20.25
C ALA A 221 -3.19 -9.46 -21.08
N GLU A 222 -2.01 -8.88 -20.83
CA GLU A 222 -0.74 -9.22 -21.50
C GLU A 222 -0.14 -10.56 -21.04
N PHE A 223 -0.65 -11.13 -19.94
CA PHE A 223 -0.10 -12.34 -19.29
C PHE A 223 -1.11 -13.50 -19.14
N ARG A 224 -2.32 -13.34 -19.70
CA ARG A 224 -3.36 -14.36 -19.73
C ARG A 224 -2.99 -15.54 -20.62
#